data_AF-A0A7V2IQ65-F1
#
_entry.id   AF-A0A7V2IQ65-F1
#
_cell.length_a   1.000
_cell.length_b   1.000
_cell.length_c   1.000
_cell.angle_alpha   90.00
_cell.angle_beta   90.00
_cell.angle_gamma   90.00
#
_symmetry.space_group_name_H-M   'P 1'
#
loop_
_entity.id
_entity.type
_entity.pdbx_description
1 polymer ?
#
loop_
_entity_poly.entity_id
_entity_poly.type
_entity_poly.pdbx_seq_one_letter_code
_entity_poly.pdbx_strand_id
1 'polypeptide(L)'
;MTRTGLCCVAVVLLFPMLGCEEVAKDDPRFRVNPAELAQARQEGFGVPDASEADLVETLAASRGQYYANLQALHRYYSARGAAIKKSWVEKELASFGQIPQYQYLMPAESAQADRRATDSIQEADILYNEAMDLYRGAKALVIFTDEQKLRMALNKFNELIATYQSSDKIDDAAYYAGRIYEYFGDYEIAVVYYQRAFQWNEVTPYPARFRAAYLMDQKLHDRTAALALYRLAVQVESRYEDNVEYAQERILALTRGQGG
;
A
#
# COMPACT_ATOMS: atom_id res chain seq x y z
N MET A 1 -3.97 -7.34 -78.02
CA MET A 1 -3.15 -8.11 -77.05
C MET A 1 -2.71 -7.16 -75.93
N THR A 2 -3.55 -7.01 -74.91
CA THR A 2 -3.41 -6.01 -73.85
C THR A 2 -3.08 -6.72 -72.54
N ARG A 3 -1.87 -6.49 -72.03
CA ARG A 3 -1.39 -6.98 -70.73
C ARG A 3 -1.96 -6.11 -69.62
N THR A 4 -2.75 -6.70 -68.73
CA THR A 4 -3.21 -6.10 -67.48
C THR A 4 -2.11 -6.26 -66.42
N GLY A 5 -1.51 -5.13 -66.00
CA GLY A 5 -0.60 -5.06 -64.86
C GLY A 5 -1.39 -4.86 -63.57
N LEU A 6 -1.25 -5.80 -62.64
CA LEU A 6 -1.85 -5.78 -61.31
C LEU A 6 -0.96 -4.91 -60.39
N CYS A 7 -1.35 -3.66 -60.13
CA CYS A 7 -0.70 -2.82 -59.12
C CYS A 7 -1.34 -3.10 -57.74
N CYS A 8 -0.67 -3.91 -56.92
CA CYS A 8 -0.98 -4.04 -55.50
C CYS A 8 -0.56 -2.76 -54.77
N VAL A 9 -1.53 -1.93 -54.39
CA VAL A 9 -1.32 -0.80 -53.46
C VAL A 9 -1.29 -1.38 -52.04
N ALA A 10 -0.11 -1.42 -51.44
CA ALA A 10 0.06 -1.73 -50.03
C ALA A 10 -0.38 -0.51 -49.18
N VAL A 11 -1.53 -0.62 -48.53
CA VAL A 11 -1.99 0.36 -47.53
C VAL A 11 -1.22 0.10 -46.24
N VAL A 12 -0.21 0.90 -45.97
CA VAL A 12 0.48 0.95 -44.68
C VAL A 12 -0.44 1.69 -43.71
N LEU A 13 -1.18 0.93 -42.89
CA LEU A 13 -1.92 1.46 -41.74
C LEU A 13 -0.94 1.80 -40.62
N LEU A 14 -0.47 3.05 -40.63
CA LEU A 14 0.20 3.69 -39.49
C LEU A 14 -0.84 3.91 -38.38
N PHE A 15 -0.89 2.98 -37.42
CA PHE A 15 -1.59 3.21 -36.15
C PHE A 15 -0.73 4.17 -35.30
N PRO A 16 -1.20 5.40 -35.00
CA PRO A 16 -0.54 6.19 -33.97
C PRO A 16 -0.74 5.45 -32.65
N MET A 17 0.37 5.05 -32.03
CA MET A 17 0.42 4.67 -30.62
C MET A 17 0.08 5.92 -29.81
N LEU A 18 -1.22 6.19 -29.67
CA LEU A 18 -1.74 7.01 -28.59
C LEU A 18 -1.49 6.20 -27.33
N GLY A 19 -0.34 6.45 -26.70
CA GLY A 19 -0.10 6.04 -25.33
C GLY A 19 -1.24 6.60 -24.51
N CYS A 20 -2.08 5.72 -23.97
CA CYS A 20 -2.94 6.05 -22.85
C CYS A 20 -2.00 6.44 -21.71
N GLU A 21 -1.76 7.74 -21.57
CA GLU A 21 -1.14 8.32 -20.40
C GLU A 21 -2.03 7.92 -19.19
N GLU A 22 -1.46 7.19 -18.24
CA GLU A 22 -2.11 6.83 -16.98
C GLU A 22 -2.25 8.12 -16.14
N VAL A 23 -3.23 8.97 -16.46
CA VAL A 23 -3.46 10.29 -15.83
C VAL A 23 -4.07 10.18 -14.41
N ALA A 24 -3.75 9.16 -13.62
CA ALA A 24 -4.34 9.01 -12.28
C ALA A 24 -3.36 8.67 -11.14
N LYS A 25 -2.10 8.31 -11.42
CA LYS A 25 -1.16 7.87 -10.36
C LYS A 25 -0.19 8.92 -9.84
N ASP A 26 -0.25 10.16 -10.34
CA ASP A 26 0.73 11.20 -10.01
C ASP A 26 0.06 12.57 -9.85
N ASP A 27 -1.00 12.62 -9.04
CA ASP A 27 -1.70 13.87 -8.73
C ASP A 27 -0.81 14.76 -7.83
N PRO A 28 -0.44 15.97 -8.27
CA PRO A 28 0.44 16.88 -7.52
C PRO A 28 -0.03 17.21 -6.10
N ARG A 29 -1.32 17.01 -5.80
CA ARG A 29 -1.91 17.27 -4.47
C ARG A 29 -1.46 16.28 -3.40
N PHE A 30 -0.93 15.12 -3.79
CA PHE A 30 -0.42 14.10 -2.86
C PHE A 30 1.11 14.09 -2.78
N ARG A 31 1.81 14.98 -3.50
CA ARG A 31 3.26 15.09 -3.42
C ARG A 31 3.66 15.88 -2.18
N VAL A 32 4.40 15.23 -1.28
CA VAL A 32 5.06 15.91 -0.17
C VAL A 32 6.15 16.83 -0.72
N ASN A 33 6.30 18.02 -0.12
CA ASN A 33 7.37 18.94 -0.48
C ASN A 33 8.74 18.25 -0.35
N PRO A 34 9.57 18.21 -1.40
CA PRO A 34 10.87 17.51 -1.37
C PRO A 34 11.80 17.97 -0.24
N ALA A 35 11.72 19.25 0.17
CA ALA A 35 12.52 19.78 1.27
C ALA A 35 12.04 19.24 2.63
N GLU A 36 10.72 19.18 2.84
CA GLU A 36 10.10 18.62 4.05
C GLU A 36 10.37 17.11 4.13
N LEU A 37 10.30 16.40 3.00
CA LEU A 37 10.61 14.98 2.92
C LEU A 37 12.09 14.68 3.22
N ALA A 38 13.01 15.52 2.75
CA ALA A 38 14.43 15.39 3.06
C ALA A 38 14.72 15.62 4.54
N GLN A 39 14.02 16.58 5.17
CA GLN A 39 14.13 16.85 6.60
C GLN A 39 13.54 15.68 7.42
N ALA A 40 12.34 15.20 7.08
CA ALA A 40 11.71 14.06 7.75
C ALA A 40 12.57 12.79 7.69
N ARG A 41 13.29 12.55 6.57
CA ARG A 41 14.23 11.43 6.44
C ARG A 41 15.44 11.53 7.36
N GLN A 42 15.87 12.73 7.73
CA GLN A 42 16.98 12.95 8.67
C GLN A 42 16.54 12.77 10.13
N GLU A 43 15.32 13.21 10.45
CA GLU A 43 14.74 13.11 11.79
C GLU A 43 14.22 11.69 12.10
N GLY A 44 13.93 10.90 11.05
CA GLY A 44 13.31 9.59 11.15
C GLY A 44 11.78 9.70 11.28
N PHE A 45 11.07 8.58 11.11
CA PHE A 45 9.67 8.49 11.54
C PHE A 45 9.68 8.50 13.07
N GLY A 46 9.50 9.69 13.65
CA GLY A 46 9.52 9.89 15.10
C GLY A 46 8.52 8.98 15.82
N VAL A 47 8.77 8.69 17.09
CA VAL A 47 7.76 8.05 17.94
C VAL A 47 6.66 9.09 18.16
N PRO A 48 5.39 8.80 17.85
CA PRO A 48 4.30 9.74 18.08
C PRO A 48 4.26 10.17 19.54
N ASP A 49 4.22 11.47 19.79
CA ASP A 49 4.05 11.97 21.15
C ASP A 49 2.58 11.92 21.58
N ALA A 50 2.32 12.14 22.86
CA ALA A 50 0.95 12.09 23.40
C ALA A 50 0.01 13.10 22.72
N SER A 51 0.53 14.22 22.22
CA SER A 51 -0.28 15.26 21.57
C SER A 51 -0.69 14.85 20.16
N GLU A 52 0.20 14.19 19.42
CA GLU A 52 -0.13 13.56 18.14
C GLU A 52 -1.15 12.44 18.35
N ALA A 53 -0.94 11.59 19.36
CA ALA A 53 -1.88 10.53 19.69
C ALA A 53 -3.30 11.06 19.93
N ASP A 54 -3.43 12.09 20.77
CA ASP A 54 -4.72 12.75 21.06
C ASP A 54 -5.38 13.32 19.79
N LEU A 55 -4.60 13.94 18.90
CA LEU A 55 -5.11 14.51 17.64
C LEU A 55 -5.64 13.42 16.70
N VAL A 56 -4.91 12.33 16.58
CA VAL A 56 -5.29 11.22 15.69
C VAL A 56 -6.47 10.44 16.25
N GLU A 57 -6.52 10.21 17.56
CA GLU A 57 -7.69 9.62 18.24
C GLU A 57 -8.93 10.51 18.03
N THR A 58 -8.80 11.82 18.20
CA THR A 58 -9.88 12.79 17.96
C THR A 58 -10.38 12.74 16.51
N LEU A 59 -9.45 12.64 15.54
CA LEU A 59 -9.80 12.51 14.13
C LEU A 59 -10.52 11.19 13.84
N ALA A 60 -10.03 10.07 14.38
CA ALA A 60 -10.64 8.75 14.24
C ALA A 60 -12.07 8.74 14.81
N ALA A 61 -12.26 9.29 16.01
CA ALA A 61 -13.57 9.46 16.63
C ALA A 61 -14.50 10.33 15.78
N SER A 62 -13.99 11.44 15.23
CA SER A 62 -14.76 12.34 14.36
C SER A 62 -15.20 11.67 13.06
N ARG A 63 -14.32 10.89 12.43
CA ARG A 63 -14.63 10.07 11.23
C ARG A 63 -15.72 9.04 11.54
N GLY A 64 -15.61 8.33 12.66
CA GLY A 64 -16.61 7.37 13.12
C GLY A 64 -17.97 8.04 13.39
N GLN A 65 -17.97 9.20 14.05
CA GLN A 65 -19.19 9.95 14.35
C GLN A 65 -19.87 10.46 13.08
N TYR A 66 -19.10 10.98 12.12
CA TYR A 66 -19.62 11.44 10.84
C TYR A 66 -20.28 10.29 10.05
N TYR A 67 -19.64 9.12 10.00
CA TYR A 67 -20.22 7.92 9.38
C TYR A 67 -21.52 7.47 10.07
N ALA A 68 -21.54 7.46 11.41
CA ALA A 68 -22.74 7.12 12.18
C ALA A 68 -23.89 8.11 11.92
N ASN A 69 -23.58 9.40 11.77
CA ASN A 69 -24.55 10.45 11.43
C ASN A 69 -25.13 10.24 10.02
N LEU A 70 -24.30 9.88 9.04
CA LEU A 70 -24.77 9.55 7.69
C LEU A 70 -25.69 8.33 7.70
N GLN A 71 -25.39 7.29 8.46
CA GLN A 71 -26.31 6.15 8.63
C GLN A 71 -27.64 6.54 9.27
N ALA A 72 -27.61 7.43 10.27
CA ALA A 72 -28.83 7.94 10.90
C ALA A 72 -29.69 8.72 9.89
N LEU A 73 -29.07 9.56 9.05
CA LEU A 73 -29.75 10.27 7.97
C LEU A 73 -30.32 9.30 6.92
N HIS A 74 -29.59 8.25 6.56
CA HIS A 74 -30.06 7.23 5.63
C HIS A 74 -31.34 6.55 6.14
N ARG A 75 -31.36 6.12 7.41
CA ARG A 75 -32.55 5.55 8.06
C ARG A 75 -33.71 6.54 8.08
N TYR A 76 -33.44 7.79 8.43
CA TYR A 76 -34.44 8.86 8.49
C TYR A 76 -35.11 9.12 7.13
N TYR A 77 -34.32 9.22 6.05
CA TYR A 77 -34.85 9.48 4.72
C TYR A 77 -35.51 8.25 4.09
N SER A 78 -35.02 7.06 4.41
CA SER A 78 -35.66 5.80 3.99
C SER A 78 -37.06 5.65 4.59
N ALA A 79 -37.23 5.93 5.88
CA ALA A 79 -38.52 5.84 6.56
C ALA A 79 -39.57 6.84 6.05
N ARG A 80 -39.15 7.98 5.50
CA ARG A 80 -40.03 9.05 5.00
C ARG A 80 -40.24 9.04 3.47
N GLY A 81 -39.66 8.07 2.76
CA GLY A 81 -39.74 8.02 1.29
C GLY A 81 -39.05 9.19 0.59
N ALA A 82 -38.09 9.87 1.25
CA ALA A 82 -37.37 11.02 0.70
C ALA A 82 -36.24 10.57 -0.25
N ALA A 83 -36.63 10.01 -1.41
CA ALA A 83 -35.74 9.30 -2.32
C ALA A 83 -34.51 10.10 -2.77
N ILE A 84 -34.66 11.40 -3.06
CA ILE A 84 -33.54 12.24 -3.49
C ILE A 84 -32.49 12.39 -2.38
N LYS A 85 -32.90 12.77 -1.17
CA LYS A 85 -31.96 12.97 -0.05
C LYS A 85 -31.33 11.66 0.42
N LYS A 86 -32.09 10.55 0.36
CA LYS A 86 -31.55 9.21 0.55
C LYS A 86 -30.40 8.94 -0.43
N SER A 87 -30.60 9.21 -1.72
CA SER A 87 -29.57 9.00 -2.74
C SER A 87 -28.30 9.82 -2.52
N TRP A 88 -28.42 11.03 -1.94
CA TRP A 88 -27.26 11.86 -1.58
C TRP A 88 -26.44 11.21 -0.47
N VAL A 89 -27.12 10.77 0.60
CA VAL A 89 -26.47 10.08 1.73
C VAL A 89 -25.81 8.79 1.26
N GLU A 90 -26.44 8.03 0.35
CA GLU A 90 -25.85 6.81 -0.21
C GLU A 90 -24.59 7.09 -1.02
N LYS A 91 -24.56 8.16 -1.81
CA LYS A 91 -23.35 8.59 -2.53
C LYS A 91 -22.24 9.01 -1.58
N GLU A 92 -22.58 9.72 -0.52
CA GLU A 92 -21.62 10.20 0.48
C GLU A 92 -21.04 9.05 1.30
N LEU A 93 -21.87 8.10 1.73
CA LEU A 93 -21.44 6.84 2.38
C LEU A 93 -20.54 6.00 1.46
N ALA A 94 -20.88 5.89 0.18
CA ALA A 94 -20.06 5.17 -0.80
C ALA A 94 -18.70 5.87 -0.99
N SER A 95 -18.70 7.21 -1.05
CA SER A 95 -17.48 8.02 -1.19
C SER A 95 -16.62 7.96 0.07
N PHE A 96 -17.23 7.86 1.26
CA PHE A 96 -16.51 7.77 2.53
C PHE A 96 -15.58 6.55 2.59
N GLY A 97 -15.99 5.42 2.00
CA GLY A 97 -15.15 4.23 1.85
C GLY A 97 -14.12 4.31 0.71
N GLN A 98 -14.20 5.33 -0.15
CA GLN A 98 -13.29 5.55 -1.29
C GLN A 98 -12.19 6.56 -0.97
N ILE A 99 -12.42 7.48 -0.02
CA ILE A 99 -11.43 8.47 0.41
C ILE A 99 -10.33 7.75 1.20
N PRO A 100 -9.04 7.93 0.84
CA PRO A 100 -7.93 7.42 1.66
C PRO A 100 -8.02 7.99 3.08
N GLN A 101 -8.24 7.10 4.04
CA GLN A 101 -8.16 7.45 5.46
C GLN A 101 -6.80 7.04 5.95
N TYR A 102 -5.83 7.94 5.83
CA TYR A 102 -4.51 7.72 6.41
C TYR A 102 -4.66 7.47 7.90
N GLN A 103 -4.02 6.40 8.34
CA GLN A 103 -3.73 6.18 9.73
C GLN A 103 -2.49 7.03 10.00
N TYR A 104 -2.60 8.00 10.90
CA TYR A 104 -1.51 8.92 11.20
C TYR A 104 -0.66 8.41 12.37
N LEU A 105 -1.26 7.61 13.26
CA LEU A 105 -0.53 6.76 14.19
C LEU A 105 -0.34 5.41 13.52
N MET A 106 0.83 5.17 12.92
CA MET A 106 1.06 3.87 12.35
C MET A 106 1.22 2.87 13.52
N PRO A 107 0.43 1.79 13.59
CA PRO A 107 0.66 0.75 14.60
C PRO A 107 2.08 0.18 14.53
N ALA A 108 2.67 0.26 13.33
CA ALA A 108 4.08 0.11 13.08
C ALA A 108 4.94 0.94 14.06
N GLU A 109 4.73 2.25 14.15
CA GLU A 109 5.51 3.17 14.98
C GLU A 109 5.30 2.98 16.49
N SER A 110 4.13 2.49 16.90
CA SER A 110 3.75 2.36 18.32
C SER A 110 3.89 0.94 18.90
N ALA A 111 3.97 -0.10 18.09
CA ALA A 111 4.22 -1.46 18.56
C ALA A 111 5.68 -1.59 19.03
N GLN A 112 5.88 -2.02 20.28
CA GLN A 112 7.21 -2.36 20.80
C GLN A 112 7.89 -3.35 19.83
N ALA A 113 9.01 -2.93 19.23
CA ALA A 113 9.75 -3.70 18.24
C ALA A 113 10.15 -5.12 18.73
N ASP A 114 10.13 -5.34 20.05
CA ASP A 114 10.66 -6.53 20.70
C ASP A 114 9.63 -7.65 20.97
N ARG A 115 8.33 -7.45 20.67
CA ARG A 115 7.32 -8.48 20.94
C ARG A 115 7.08 -9.35 19.69
N ARG A 116 7.57 -10.59 19.73
CA ARG A 116 7.19 -11.62 18.74
C ARG A 116 5.70 -11.92 18.89
N ALA A 117 4.95 -11.72 17.82
CA ALA A 117 3.53 -12.04 17.77
C ALA A 117 3.38 -13.49 17.32
N THR A 118 3.03 -14.37 18.26
CA THR A 118 3.02 -15.83 18.06
C THR A 118 1.69 -16.48 18.41
N ASP A 119 0.73 -15.69 18.88
CA ASP A 119 -0.55 -16.22 19.34
C ASP A 119 -1.45 -16.50 18.13
N SER A 120 -1.99 -17.71 18.03
CA SER A 120 -3.09 -17.99 17.11
C SER A 120 -4.38 -17.49 17.77
N ILE A 121 -4.96 -16.43 17.21
CA ILE A 121 -6.18 -15.78 17.70
C ILE A 121 -7.23 -15.94 16.62
N GLN A 122 -8.31 -16.67 16.92
CA GLN A 122 -9.32 -17.04 15.94
C GLN A 122 -9.94 -15.82 15.24
N GLU A 123 -10.23 -14.76 15.99
CA GLU A 123 -10.80 -13.53 15.45
C GLU A 123 -9.82 -12.80 14.51
N ALA A 124 -8.52 -12.83 14.83
CA ALA A 124 -7.48 -12.29 13.95
C ALA A 124 -7.35 -13.11 12.67
N ASP A 125 -7.43 -14.44 12.76
CA ASP A 125 -7.42 -15.33 11.59
C ASP A 125 -8.62 -15.07 10.67
N ILE A 126 -9.82 -14.88 11.23
CA ILE A 126 -11.02 -14.52 10.46
C ILE A 126 -10.79 -13.20 9.73
N LEU A 127 -10.34 -12.17 10.44
CA LEU A 127 -10.11 -10.85 9.86
C LEU A 127 -9.04 -10.88 8.75
N TYR A 128 -7.98 -11.66 8.95
CA TYR A 128 -6.94 -11.89 7.95
C TYR A 128 -7.49 -12.57 6.69
N ASN A 129 -8.27 -13.63 6.86
CA ASN A 129 -8.85 -14.37 5.74
C ASN A 129 -9.81 -13.49 4.92
N GLU A 130 -10.66 -12.70 5.59
CA GLU A 130 -11.53 -11.73 4.92
C GLU A 130 -10.74 -10.67 4.14
N ALA A 131 -9.64 -10.16 4.72
CA ALA A 131 -8.74 -9.23 4.04
C ALA A 131 -8.09 -9.85 2.80
N MET A 132 -7.65 -11.11 2.92
CA MET A 132 -7.04 -11.86 1.82
C MET A 132 -8.01 -12.17 0.68
N ASP A 133 -9.28 -12.47 1.00
CA ASP A 133 -10.31 -12.69 -0.02
C ASP A 133 -10.60 -11.42 -0.82
N LEU A 134 -10.64 -10.26 -0.15
CA LEU A 134 -10.74 -8.96 -0.81
C LEU A 134 -9.51 -8.67 -1.67
N TYR A 135 -8.30 -8.87 -1.13
CA TYR A 135 -7.04 -8.63 -1.85
C TYR A 135 -6.90 -9.50 -3.10
N ARG A 136 -7.20 -10.80 -3.01
CA ARG A 136 -7.20 -11.72 -4.16
C ARG A 136 -8.32 -11.38 -5.14
N GLY A 137 -9.51 -11.09 -4.62
CA GLY A 137 -10.66 -10.68 -5.41
C GLY A 137 -10.45 -9.38 -6.17
N ALA A 138 -9.54 -8.51 -5.70
CA ALA A 138 -9.14 -7.29 -6.40
C ALA A 138 -8.26 -7.54 -7.62
N LYS A 139 -7.46 -8.61 -7.57
CA LYS A 139 -6.48 -9.00 -8.60
C LYS A 139 -7.00 -10.03 -9.61
N ALA A 140 -8.21 -10.53 -9.41
CA ALA A 140 -8.82 -11.53 -10.29
C ALA A 140 -9.19 -10.97 -11.69
N LEU A 141 -9.29 -9.65 -11.82
CA LEU A 141 -9.54 -8.97 -13.08
C LEU A 141 -8.21 -8.76 -13.82
N VAL A 142 -7.94 -9.61 -14.83
CA VAL A 142 -6.68 -9.69 -15.59
C VAL A 142 -6.23 -8.35 -16.22
N ILE A 143 -7.15 -7.39 -16.39
CA ILE A 143 -6.90 -6.12 -17.09
C ILE A 143 -7.00 -4.89 -16.17
N PHE A 144 -7.77 -4.96 -15.07
CA PHE A 144 -7.99 -3.82 -14.17
C PHE A 144 -7.99 -4.29 -12.71
N THR A 145 -7.25 -3.63 -11.83
CA THR A 145 -7.31 -3.95 -10.40
C THR A 145 -8.49 -3.23 -9.75
N ASP A 146 -9.29 -3.95 -8.96
CA ASP A 146 -10.40 -3.35 -8.21
C ASP A 146 -9.85 -2.62 -6.97
N GLU A 147 -9.62 -1.32 -7.12
CA GLU A 147 -9.05 -0.47 -6.06
C GLU A 147 -9.93 -0.39 -4.82
N GLN A 148 -11.25 -0.49 -4.98
CA GLN A 148 -12.17 -0.49 -3.85
C GLN A 148 -11.93 -1.72 -2.97
N LYS A 149 -11.80 -2.90 -3.58
CA LYS A 149 -11.46 -4.13 -2.84
C LYS A 149 -10.09 -4.05 -2.19
N LEU A 150 -9.09 -3.42 -2.83
CA LEU A 150 -7.79 -3.20 -2.20
C LEU A 150 -7.90 -2.31 -0.96
N ARG A 151 -8.67 -1.21 -1.01
CA ARG A 151 -8.90 -0.34 0.16
C ARG A 151 -9.63 -1.07 1.28
N MET A 152 -10.62 -1.91 0.94
CA MET A 152 -11.32 -2.74 1.93
C MET A 152 -10.38 -3.77 2.57
N ALA A 153 -9.50 -4.40 1.79
CA ALA A 153 -8.49 -5.32 2.32
C ALA A 153 -7.51 -4.60 3.25
N LEU A 154 -7.03 -3.42 2.85
CA LEU A 154 -6.12 -2.60 3.64
C LEU A 154 -6.72 -2.23 5.00
N ASN A 155 -7.99 -1.80 5.03
CA ASN A 155 -8.67 -1.48 6.28
C ASN A 155 -8.69 -2.67 7.24
N LYS A 156 -8.96 -3.88 6.74
CA LYS A 156 -8.97 -5.09 7.56
C LYS A 156 -7.58 -5.50 8.05
N PHE A 157 -6.55 -5.38 7.21
CA PHE A 157 -5.17 -5.62 7.66
C PHE A 157 -4.77 -4.65 8.78
N ASN A 158 -5.12 -3.37 8.64
CA ASN A 158 -4.84 -2.36 9.66
C ASN A 158 -5.62 -2.59 10.96
N GLU A 159 -6.89 -2.97 10.86
CA GLU A 159 -7.71 -3.38 12.01
C GLU A 159 -7.07 -4.58 12.74
N LEU A 160 -6.62 -5.59 12.00
CA LEU A 160 -5.95 -6.76 12.57
C LEU A 160 -4.72 -6.35 13.37
N ILE A 161 -3.83 -5.57 12.75
CA ILE A 161 -2.58 -5.12 13.38
C ILE A 161 -2.86 -4.27 14.63
N ALA A 162 -3.85 -3.38 14.57
CA ALA A 162 -4.17 -2.48 15.68
C ALA A 162 -4.80 -3.22 16.87
N THR A 163 -5.72 -4.15 16.61
CA THR A 163 -6.52 -4.83 17.63
C THR A 163 -5.82 -6.07 18.20
N TYR A 164 -5.08 -6.82 17.39
CA TYR A 164 -4.52 -8.13 17.74
C TYR A 164 -2.99 -8.13 17.68
N GLN A 165 -2.35 -7.25 18.45
CA GLN A 165 -0.88 -7.03 18.41
C GLN A 165 -0.02 -8.25 18.78
N SER A 166 -0.58 -9.31 19.38
CA SER A 166 0.13 -10.57 19.65
C SER A 166 -0.16 -11.68 18.63
N SER A 167 -1.02 -11.44 17.64
CA SER A 167 -1.41 -12.44 16.64
C SER A 167 -0.25 -12.80 15.71
N ASP A 168 -0.11 -14.10 15.42
CA ASP A 168 0.78 -14.65 14.40
C ASP A 168 0.45 -14.24 12.95
N LYS A 169 -0.56 -13.37 12.75
CA LYS A 169 -0.94 -12.81 11.44
C LYS A 169 -0.52 -11.36 11.22
N ILE A 170 0.05 -10.68 12.23
CA ILE A 170 0.35 -9.24 12.07
C ILE A 170 1.47 -8.98 11.05
N ASP A 171 2.46 -9.87 10.93
CA ASP A 171 3.54 -9.73 9.96
C ASP A 171 3.04 -9.99 8.53
N ASP A 172 2.22 -11.03 8.38
CA ASP A 172 1.49 -11.34 7.16
C ASP A 172 0.62 -10.15 6.70
N ALA A 173 -0.22 -9.63 7.61
CA ALA A 173 -1.06 -8.47 7.36
C ALA A 173 -0.23 -7.25 6.98
N ALA A 174 0.90 -7.03 7.65
CA ALA A 174 1.80 -5.92 7.34
C ALA A 174 2.40 -6.06 5.94
N TYR A 175 2.87 -7.25 5.56
CA TYR A 175 3.40 -7.46 4.22
C TYR A 175 2.35 -7.16 3.13
N TYR A 176 1.12 -7.63 3.29
CA TYR A 176 0.06 -7.36 2.30
C TYR A 176 -0.42 -5.90 2.32
N ALA A 177 -0.49 -5.25 3.47
CA ALA A 177 -0.73 -3.81 3.56
C ALA A 177 0.35 -3.03 2.79
N GLY A 178 1.64 -3.39 2.97
CA GLY A 178 2.75 -2.81 2.21
C GLY A 178 2.59 -3.00 0.69
N ARG A 179 2.13 -4.16 0.23
CA ARG A 179 1.83 -4.41 -1.19
C ARG A 179 0.71 -3.52 -1.73
N ILE A 180 -0.29 -3.19 -0.91
CA ILE A 180 -1.40 -2.33 -1.30
C ILE A 180 -0.96 -0.87 -1.36
N TYR A 181 -0.22 -0.38 -0.37
CA TYR A 181 0.35 0.96 -0.40
C TYR A 181 1.32 1.14 -1.58
N GLU A 182 2.16 0.14 -1.87
CA GLU A 182 3.02 0.15 -3.05
C GLU A 182 2.22 0.25 -4.36
N TYR A 183 1.07 -0.43 -4.45
CA TYR A 183 0.18 -0.34 -5.61
C TYR A 183 -0.37 1.09 -5.79
N PHE A 184 -0.72 1.76 -4.70
CA PHE A 184 -1.23 3.14 -4.72
C PHE A 184 -0.13 4.21 -4.86
N GLY A 185 1.15 3.84 -4.83
CA GLY A 185 2.27 4.77 -4.94
C GLY A 185 2.72 5.38 -3.61
N ASP A 186 2.17 4.92 -2.49
CA ASP A 186 2.49 5.38 -1.13
C ASP A 186 3.77 4.67 -0.62
N TYR A 187 4.90 4.94 -1.28
CA TYR A 187 6.13 4.15 -1.12
C TYR A 187 6.76 4.26 0.27
N GLU A 188 6.73 5.44 0.90
CA GLU A 188 7.20 5.64 2.27
C GLU A 188 6.44 4.75 3.24
N ILE A 189 5.11 4.73 3.13
CA ILE A 189 4.24 3.92 3.98
C ILE A 189 4.48 2.43 3.69
N ALA A 190 4.55 2.03 2.41
CA ALA A 190 4.83 0.65 2.04
C ALA A 190 6.13 0.12 2.64
N VAL A 191 7.20 0.94 2.63
CA VAL A 191 8.49 0.60 3.24
C VAL A 191 8.34 0.33 4.74
N VAL A 192 7.62 1.19 5.47
CA VAL A 192 7.37 1.00 6.91
C VAL A 192 6.67 -0.34 7.18
N TYR A 193 5.62 -0.67 6.42
CA TYR A 193 4.93 -1.95 6.59
C TYR A 193 5.80 -3.17 6.28
N TYR A 194 6.61 -3.11 5.23
CA TYR A 194 7.57 -4.19 4.96
C TYR A 194 8.60 -4.35 6.07
N GLN A 195 9.07 -3.24 6.64
CA GLN A 195 9.97 -3.27 7.80
C GLN A 195 9.33 -3.96 9.00
N ARG A 196 8.06 -3.66 9.29
CA ARG A 196 7.33 -4.32 10.38
C ARG A 196 7.13 -5.81 10.16
N ALA A 197 6.83 -6.22 8.93
CA ALA A 197 6.67 -7.64 8.62
C ALA A 197 7.89 -8.47 9.08
N PHE A 198 9.11 -8.03 8.77
CA PHE A 198 10.30 -8.76 9.20
C PHE A 198 10.80 -8.44 10.62
N GLN A 199 10.32 -7.37 11.26
CA GLN A 199 10.61 -7.08 12.66
C GLN A 199 9.74 -7.93 13.60
N TRP A 200 8.45 -8.07 13.27
CA TRP A 200 7.54 -8.93 14.04
C TRP A 200 7.79 -10.42 13.78
N ASN A 201 8.22 -10.78 12.57
CA ASN A 201 8.63 -12.12 12.22
C ASN A 201 9.93 -12.12 11.40
N GLU A 202 11.06 -12.34 12.06
CA GLU A 202 12.39 -12.35 11.43
C GLU A 202 12.49 -13.36 10.28
N VAL A 203 11.78 -14.48 10.38
CA VAL A 203 11.74 -15.59 9.41
C VAL A 203 10.47 -15.57 8.54
N THR A 204 9.85 -14.40 8.40
CA THR A 204 8.66 -14.22 7.55
C THR A 204 8.84 -14.88 6.17
N PRO A 205 7.81 -15.58 5.65
CA PRO A 205 7.94 -16.29 4.39
C PRO A 205 8.05 -15.35 3.18
N TYR A 206 7.78 -14.05 3.35
CA TYR A 206 7.75 -13.05 2.27
C TYR A 206 9.10 -12.37 2.05
N PRO A 207 9.37 -11.80 0.86
CA PRO A 207 10.61 -11.08 0.57
C PRO A 207 10.56 -9.63 1.09
N ALA A 208 10.18 -9.45 2.35
CA ALA A 208 9.87 -8.13 2.90
C ALA A 208 11.10 -7.20 2.91
N ARG A 209 12.29 -7.72 3.22
CA ARG A 209 13.54 -6.93 3.23
C ARG A 209 13.90 -6.49 1.83
N PHE A 210 13.81 -7.39 0.85
CA PHE A 210 14.05 -7.04 -0.55
C PHE A 210 13.07 -5.97 -1.04
N ARG A 211 11.77 -6.11 -0.74
CA ARG A 211 10.75 -5.14 -1.19
C ARG A 211 10.96 -3.76 -0.59
N ALA A 212 11.26 -3.69 0.71
CA ALA A 212 11.64 -2.44 1.36
C ALA A 212 12.88 -1.81 0.70
N ALA A 213 13.94 -2.59 0.49
CA ALA A 213 15.17 -2.13 -0.17
C ALA A 213 14.91 -1.60 -1.59
N TYR A 214 14.07 -2.30 -2.36
CA TYR A 214 13.71 -1.91 -3.72
C TYR A 214 12.99 -0.57 -3.78
N LEU A 215 12.01 -0.34 -2.91
CA LEU A 215 11.32 0.94 -2.86
C LEU A 215 12.23 2.06 -2.38
N MET A 216 13.04 1.81 -1.34
CA MET A 216 14.02 2.77 -0.85
C MET A 216 14.99 3.23 -1.95
N ASP A 217 15.53 2.29 -2.74
CA ASP A 217 16.48 2.59 -3.81
C ASP A 217 15.82 3.23 -5.04
N GLN A 218 14.78 2.58 -5.58
CA GLN A 218 14.22 2.91 -6.89
C GLN A 218 13.20 4.03 -6.84
N LYS A 219 12.48 4.19 -5.72
CA LYS A 219 11.40 5.17 -5.58
C LYS A 219 11.76 6.33 -4.67
N LEU A 220 12.40 6.05 -3.54
CA LEU A 220 12.72 7.07 -2.53
C LEU A 220 14.13 7.65 -2.69
N HIS A 221 14.98 6.98 -3.48
CA HIS A 221 16.40 7.30 -3.70
C HIS A 221 17.26 7.29 -2.42
N ASP A 222 16.83 6.56 -1.39
CA ASP A 222 17.62 6.27 -0.19
C ASP A 222 18.50 5.03 -0.42
N ARG A 223 19.59 5.25 -1.17
CA ARG A 223 20.52 4.20 -1.56
C ARG A 223 21.29 3.61 -0.37
N THR A 224 21.50 4.40 0.68
CA THR A 224 22.25 3.97 1.86
C THR A 224 21.44 2.98 2.68
N ALA A 225 20.17 3.31 2.99
CA ALA A 225 19.28 2.40 3.69
C ALA A 225 18.98 1.15 2.84
N ALA A 226 18.77 1.33 1.53
CA ALA A 226 18.53 0.21 0.62
C ALA A 226 19.70 -0.78 0.58
N LEU A 227 20.95 -0.31 0.56
CA LEU A 227 22.14 -1.17 0.55
C LEU A 227 22.20 -2.10 1.76
N ALA A 228 21.83 -1.59 2.95
CA ALA A 228 21.77 -2.40 4.16
C ALA A 228 20.72 -3.51 4.06
N LEU A 229 19.50 -3.17 3.59
CA LEU A 229 18.41 -4.15 3.46
C LEU A 229 18.64 -5.16 2.34
N TYR A 230 19.26 -4.77 1.21
CA TYR A 230 19.64 -5.72 0.17
C TYR A 230 20.62 -6.78 0.68
N ARG A 231 21.62 -6.38 1.48
CA ARG A 231 22.56 -7.34 2.09
C ARG A 231 21.85 -8.33 3.00
N LEU A 232 20.88 -7.87 3.79
CA LEU A 232 20.08 -8.75 4.64
C LEU A 232 19.19 -9.68 3.81
N ALA A 233 18.53 -9.18 2.77
CA ALA A 233 17.69 -9.98 1.89
C ALA A 233 18.46 -11.15 1.25
N VAL A 234 19.69 -10.91 0.76
CA VAL A 234 20.57 -11.96 0.21
C VAL A 234 20.88 -13.05 1.24
N GLN A 235 20.99 -12.69 2.52
CA GLN A 235 21.33 -13.65 3.59
C GLN A 235 20.14 -14.53 3.99
N VAL A 236 18.93 -13.97 4.08
CA VAL A 236 17.80 -14.63 4.75
C VAL A 236 16.60 -14.94 3.84
N GLU A 237 16.53 -14.33 2.66
CA GLU A 237 15.41 -14.47 1.71
C GLU A 237 15.79 -15.31 0.49
N SER A 238 16.73 -16.27 0.66
CA SER A 238 17.31 -17.09 -0.42
C SER A 238 16.32 -17.89 -1.27
N ARG A 239 15.10 -18.12 -0.78
CA ARG A 239 14.02 -18.77 -1.54
C ARG A 239 13.51 -17.94 -2.73
N TYR A 240 13.84 -16.64 -2.78
CA TYR A 240 13.46 -15.73 -3.86
C TYR A 240 14.66 -15.46 -4.76
N GLU A 241 15.03 -16.43 -5.59
CA GLU A 241 16.27 -16.42 -6.39
C GLU A 241 16.42 -15.13 -7.23
N ASP A 242 15.40 -14.75 -7.99
CA ASP A 242 15.40 -13.51 -8.80
C ASP A 242 15.65 -12.25 -7.97
N ASN A 243 15.06 -12.18 -6.77
CA ASN A 243 15.25 -11.04 -5.86
C ASN A 243 16.68 -11.01 -5.32
N VAL A 244 17.24 -12.18 -5.01
CA VAL A 244 18.61 -12.30 -4.51
C VAL A 244 19.62 -11.93 -5.58
N GLU A 245 19.44 -12.42 -6.80
CA GLU A 245 20.28 -12.06 -7.95
C GLU A 245 20.26 -10.54 -8.16
N TYR A 246 19.06 -9.94 -8.25
CA TYR A 246 18.92 -8.49 -8.35
C TYR A 246 19.63 -7.75 -7.21
N ALA A 247 19.44 -8.20 -5.96
CA ALA A 247 20.05 -7.57 -4.80
C ALA A 247 21.57 -7.64 -4.84
N GLN A 248 22.16 -8.77 -5.26
CA GLN A 248 23.61 -8.94 -5.40
C GLN A 248 24.19 -7.97 -6.45
N GLU A 249 23.57 -7.89 -7.62
CA GLU A 249 23.97 -6.93 -8.66
C GLU A 249 23.87 -5.49 -8.16
N ARG A 250 22.78 -5.18 -7.46
CA ARG A 250 22.54 -3.83 -6.96
C ARG A 250 23.52 -3.44 -5.85
N ILE A 251 23.88 -4.37 -4.96
CA ILE A 251 24.93 -4.18 -3.94
C ILE A 251 26.27 -3.81 -4.61
N LEU A 252 26.67 -4.52 -5.67
CA LEU A 252 27.90 -4.22 -6.41
C LEU A 252 27.86 -2.83 -7.04
N ALA A 253 26.74 -2.45 -7.66
CA ALA A 253 26.57 -1.14 -8.27
C ALA A 253 26.64 0.00 -7.23
N LEU A 254 25.92 -0.13 -6.11
CA LEU A 254 25.88 0.88 -5.05
C LEU A 254 27.23 1.02 -4.33
N THR A 255 27.97 -0.08 -4.13
CA THR A 255 29.27 -0.05 -3.43
C THR A 255 30.37 0.58 -4.29
N ARG A 256 30.35 0.39 -5.62
CA ARG A 256 31.33 1.03 -6.53
C ARG A 256 31.12 2.54 -6.65
N GLY A 257 29.88 3.02 -6.56
CA GLY A 257 29.55 4.44 -6.67
C GLY A 257 29.88 5.30 -5.44
N GLN A 258 30.23 4.70 -4.30
CA GLN A 258 30.60 5.41 -3.05
C GLN A 258 32.10 5.70 -2.93
N GLY A 259 32.93 5.20 -3.85
CA GLY A 259 34.39 5.32 -3.82
C GLY A 259 35.00 6.37 -4.76
N GLY A 260 34.22 7.37 -5.18
CA GLY A 260 34.64 8.44 -6.10
C GLY A 260 34.44 9.83 -5.51
#